data_AF-A0A965T1F2-F1
#
_entry.id   AF-A0A965T1F2-F1
#
_cell.length_a   1.000
_cell.length_b   1.000
_cell.length_c   1.000
_cell.angle_alpha   90.00
_cell.angle_beta   90.00
_cell.angle_gamma   90.00
#
_symmetry.space_group_name_H-M   'P 1'
#
loop_
_entity.id
_entity.type
_entity.pdbx_description
1 polymer ?
#
loop_
_entity_poly.entity_id
_entity_poly.type
_entity_poly.pdbx_seq_one_letter_code
_entity_poly.pdbx_strand_id
1 'polypeptide(L)'
;LCHKNLCNILTNSFNKNDTLDSISEIINPLSGDDLARIINMQDGLGLTLLHHAVNKDKPTVIEYLLKKGARCDIKNTRLYT
;
A
#
# COMPACT_ATOMS: atom_id res chain seq x y z
N LEU A 1 -15.08 -0.53 -14.54
CA LEU A 1 -14.85 0.61 -13.63
C LEU A 1 -13.35 0.77 -13.46
N CYS A 2 -12.79 1.91 -13.89
CA CYS A 2 -11.34 2.13 -13.89
C CYS A 2 -10.76 1.95 -12.48
N HIS A 3 -9.80 1.03 -12.32
CA HIS A 3 -9.08 0.76 -11.07
C HIS A 3 -8.45 2.01 -10.42
N LYS A 4 -8.36 3.15 -11.12
CA LYS A 4 -7.92 4.45 -10.61
C LYS A 4 -8.70 4.93 -9.37
N ASN A 5 -10.00 4.63 -9.25
CA ASN A 5 -10.75 5.03 -8.05
C ASN A 5 -10.39 4.17 -6.83
N LEU A 6 -10.20 2.87 -7.02
CA LEU A 6 -9.76 1.97 -5.94
C LEU A 6 -8.35 2.37 -5.43
N CYS A 7 -7.48 2.76 -6.36
CA CYS A 7 -6.13 3.21 -6.11
C CYS A 7 -6.07 4.49 -5.24
N ASN A 8 -6.86 5.52 -5.59
CA ASN A 8 -6.93 6.74 -4.80
C ASN A 8 -7.57 6.52 -3.43
N ILE A 9 -8.52 5.58 -3.32
CA ILE A 9 -9.13 5.20 -2.04
C ILE A 9 -8.06 4.56 -1.14
N LEU A 10 -7.26 3.62 -1.64
CA LEU A 10 -6.24 2.93 -0.83
C LEU A 10 -5.14 3.85 -0.28
N THR A 11 -4.64 4.78 -1.09
CA THR A 11 -3.55 5.68 -0.65
C THR A 11 -4.05 6.85 0.20
N ASN A 12 -5.24 7.40 -0.09
CA ASN A 12 -5.82 8.47 0.73
C ASN A 12 -6.50 7.95 2.01
N SER A 13 -6.94 6.69 2.02
CA SER A 13 -7.58 6.06 3.18
C SER A 13 -6.59 5.39 4.12
N PHE A 14 -5.27 5.47 3.91
CA PHE A 14 -4.30 5.11 4.96
C PHE A 14 -4.25 6.25 5.99
N ASN A 15 -5.31 6.41 6.77
CA ASN A 15 -5.44 7.29 7.92
C ASN A 15 -4.84 6.65 9.19
N LYS A 16 -4.79 7.40 10.30
CA LYS A 16 -4.13 6.98 11.54
C LYS A 16 -4.75 5.70 12.13
N ASN A 17 -6.03 5.45 11.85
CA ASN A 17 -6.82 4.40 12.48
C ASN A 17 -6.94 3.11 11.65
N ASP A 18 -6.46 3.07 10.41
CA ASP A 18 -6.67 1.90 9.54
C ASP A 18 -5.88 0.70 10.05
N THR A 19 -6.60 -0.34 10.45
CA THR A 19 -6.03 -1.59 10.93
C THR A 19 -5.66 -2.49 9.75
N LEU A 20 -4.94 -3.58 10.04
CA LEU A 20 -4.64 -4.62 9.06
C LEU A 20 -5.92 -5.16 8.39
N ASP A 21 -7.04 -5.18 9.11
CA ASP A 21 -8.32 -5.72 8.64
C ASP A 21 -8.80 -5.00 7.38
N SER A 22 -8.84 -3.66 7.42
CA SER A 22 -9.28 -2.83 6.29
C SER A 22 -8.38 -2.99 5.07
N ILE A 23 -7.08 -3.14 5.29
CA ILE A 23 -6.11 -3.37 4.21
C ILE A 23 -6.30 -4.77 3.61
N SER A 24 -6.52 -5.78 4.47
CA SER A 24 -6.67 -7.16 4.04
C SER A 24 -7.97 -7.40 3.26
N GLU A 25 -9.05 -6.69 3.58
CA GLU A 25 -10.33 -6.75 2.86
C GLU A 25 -10.17 -6.36 1.40
N ILE A 26 -9.31 -5.37 1.11
CA ILE A 26 -9.07 -4.89 -0.25
C ILE A 26 -8.00 -5.72 -0.95
N ILE A 27 -6.96 -6.17 -0.24
CA ILE A 27 -5.83 -6.90 -0.84
C ILE A 27 -6.15 -8.38 -1.10
N ASN A 28 -6.88 -9.05 -0.23
CA ASN A 28 -7.18 -10.49 -0.36
C ASN A 28 -7.95 -10.89 -1.63
N PRO A 29 -8.94 -10.12 -2.15
CA PRO A 29 -9.63 -10.49 -3.38
C PRO A 29 -8.78 -10.26 -4.64
N LEU A 30 -7.64 -9.58 -4.55
CA LEU A 30 -6.78 -9.29 -5.70
C LEU A 30 -5.83 -10.47 -5.97
N SER A 31 -5.61 -10.78 -7.23
CA SER A 31 -4.68 -11.83 -7.66
C SER A 31 -3.88 -11.40 -8.89
N GLY A 32 -2.70 -12.02 -9.07
CA GLY A 32 -1.84 -11.77 -10.23
C GLY A 32 -1.39 -10.32 -10.38
N ASP A 33 -1.45 -9.82 -11.62
CA ASP A 33 -0.92 -8.50 -11.99
C ASP A 33 -1.62 -7.34 -11.26
N ASP A 34 -2.92 -7.48 -10.95
CA ASP A 34 -3.67 -6.44 -10.25
C ASP A 34 -3.18 -6.26 -8.80
N LEU A 35 -2.83 -7.36 -8.11
CA LEU A 35 -2.22 -7.30 -6.79
C LEU A 35 -0.87 -6.60 -6.84
N ALA A 36 0.02 -7.02 -7.75
CA ALA A 36 1.36 -6.46 -7.89
C ALA A 36 1.34 -4.97 -8.22
N ARG A 37 0.37 -4.53 -9.04
CA ARG A 37 0.17 -3.13 -9.40
C ARG A 37 -0.34 -2.31 -8.20
N ILE A 38 -1.28 -2.84 -7.42
CA ILE A 38 -1.89 -2.13 -6.29
C ILE A 38 -0.91 -2.02 -5.11
N ILE A 39 -0.21 -3.12 -4.78
CA ILE A 39 0.65 -3.16 -3.60
C ILE A 39 1.87 -2.23 -3.71
N ASN A 40 2.34 -1.99 -4.93
CA ASN A 40 3.51 -1.17 -5.25
C ASN A 40 3.15 0.20 -5.81
N MET A 41 1.86 0.54 -5.83
CA MET A 41 1.42 1.83 -6.33
C MET A 41 1.92 2.96 -5.43
N GLN A 42 2.32 4.05 -6.08
CA GLN A 42 2.70 5.29 -5.42
C GLN A 42 1.53 6.29 -5.45
N ASP A 43 1.34 7.00 -4.34
CA ASP A 43 0.44 8.15 -4.27
C ASP A 43 1.05 9.40 -4.93
N GLY A 44 0.37 10.54 -4.82
CA GLY A 44 0.85 11.82 -5.38
C GLY A 44 2.17 12.32 -4.77
N LEU A 45 2.61 11.76 -3.65
CA LEU A 45 3.89 12.06 -2.99
C LEU A 45 4.96 11.00 -3.31
N GLY A 46 4.66 10.02 -4.16
CA GLY A 46 5.55 8.90 -4.44
C GLY A 46 5.51 7.82 -3.34
N LEU A 47 4.62 7.90 -2.35
CA LEU A 47 4.60 6.96 -1.24
C LEU A 47 3.78 5.73 -1.59
N THR A 48 4.32 4.56 -1.29
CA THR A 48 3.60 3.28 -1.37
C THR A 48 2.89 2.97 -0.04
N LEU A 49 2.02 1.95 -0.04
CA LEU A 49 1.43 1.42 1.19
C LEU A 49 2.50 1.06 2.24
N LEU A 50 3.63 0.52 1.78
CA LEU A 50 4.75 0.16 2.67
C LEU A 50 5.37 1.41 3.33
N HIS A 51 5.54 2.51 2.59
CA HIS A 51 6.02 3.77 3.18
C HIS A 51 5.09 4.27 4.29
N HIS A 52 3.78 4.25 4.03
CA HIS A 52 2.79 4.67 5.03
C HIS A 52 2.78 3.75 6.25
N ALA A 53 2.94 2.43 6.06
CA ALA A 53 3.02 1.48 7.16
C ALA A 53 4.27 1.70 8.04
N VAL A 54 5.43 1.97 7.41
CA VAL A 54 6.69 2.31 8.11
C VAL A 54 6.58 3.64 8.86
N ASN A 55 6.09 4.69 8.20
CA ASN A 55 5.96 6.02 8.79
C ASN A 55 4.99 6.05 10.00
N LYS A 56 4.08 5.08 10.08
CA LYS A 56 3.11 4.95 11.18
C LYS A 56 3.46 3.86 12.20
N ASP A 57 4.64 3.26 12.09
CA ASP A 57 5.12 2.18 12.96
C ASP A 57 4.08 1.04 13.11
N LYS A 58 3.62 0.51 11.97
CA LYS A 58 2.64 -0.59 11.92
C LYS A 58 3.30 -1.91 11.49
N PRO A 59 4.08 -2.58 12.36
CA PRO A 59 4.85 -3.77 12.00
C PRO A 59 3.99 -4.92 11.45
N THR A 60 2.78 -5.11 11.97
CA THR A 60 1.84 -6.13 11.48
C THR A 60 1.41 -5.89 10.02
N VAL A 61 1.20 -4.63 9.66
CA VAL A 61 0.87 -4.22 8.29
C VAL A 61 2.10 -4.35 7.38
N ILE A 62 3.28 -3.95 7.87
CA ILE A 62 4.54 -4.11 7.14
C ILE A 62 4.76 -5.58 6.78
N GLU A 63 4.65 -6.49 7.76
CA GLU A 63 4.82 -7.92 7.54
C GLU A 63 3.81 -8.47 6.52
N TYR A 64 2.54 -8.08 6.64
CA TYR A 64 1.50 -8.50 5.70
C TYR A 64 1.78 -8.02 4.27
N LEU A 65 2.13 -6.75 4.09
CA LEU A 65 2.44 -6.17 2.79
C LEU A 65 3.66 -6.87 2.15
N LEU A 66 4.72 -7.12 2.93
CA LEU A 66 5.90 -7.83 2.44
C LEU A 66 5.56 -9.27 2.02
N LYS A 67 4.76 -10.00 2.82
CA LYS A 67 4.27 -11.35 2.45
C LYS A 67 3.45 -11.35 1.17
N LYS A 68 2.78 -10.25 0.85
CA LYS A 68 1.99 -10.09 -0.38
C LYS A 68 2.81 -9.59 -1.58
N GLY A 69 4.13 -9.40 -1.43
CA GLY A 69 5.02 -8.98 -2.52
C GLY A 69 5.23 -7.48 -2.65
N ALA A 70 5.02 -6.72 -1.57
CA ALA A 70 5.36 -5.30 -1.54
C ALA A 70 6.88 -5.12 -1.70
N ARG A 71 7.26 -4.16 -2.54
CA ARG A 71 8.65 -3.79 -2.79
C ARG A 71 9.10 -2.71 -1.80
N CYS A 72 10.24 -2.94 -1.15
CA CYS A 72 10.91 -2.00 -0.25
C CYS A 72 11.92 -1.08 -0.94
N ASP A 73 12.17 -1.26 -2.24
CA ASP A 73 13.16 -0.51 -3.01
C ASP A 73 12.56 0.68 -3.79
N ILE A 74 11.23 0.85 -3.74
CA ILE A 74 10.53 1.95 -4.40
C ILE A 74 10.81 3.22 -3.63
N LYS A 75 11.34 4.25 -4.30
CA LYS A 75 11.65 5.53 -3.68
C LYS A 75 10.45 6.47 -3.78
N ASN A 76 10.19 7.23 -2.71
CA ASN A 76 9.23 8.33 -2.80
C ASN A 76 9.78 9.52 -3.61
N THR A 77 8.93 10.52 -3.89
CA THR A 77 9.30 11.71 -4.67
C THR A 77 10.41 12.54 -3.99
N ARG A 78 10.67 12.30 -2.70
CA ARG A 78 11.74 12.93 -1.91
C ARG A 78 13.03 12.10 -1.83
N LEU A 79 13.14 11.00 -2.57
CA LEU A 79 14.30 10.09 -2.67
C LEU A 79 14.62 9.23 -1.43
N TYR A 80 13.72 9.13 -0.44
CA TYR A 80 13.94 8.22 0.69
C TYR A 80 13.60 6.77 0.29
N THR A 81 14.56 5.86 0.50
CA THR A 81 14.45 4.39 0.46
C THR A 81 14.62 3.83 1.85
#